data_AF-A0A851DF53-F1
#
_entry.id   AF-A0A851DF53-F1
#
_cell.length_a   1.000
_cell.length_b   1.000
_cell.length_c   1.000
_cell.angle_alpha   90.00
_cell.angle_beta   90.00
_cell.angle_gamma   90.00
#
_symmetry.space_group_name_H-M   'P 1'
#
loop_
_entity.id
_entity.type
_entity.pdbx_description
1 polymer ?
#
loop_
_entity_poly.entity_id
_entity_poly.type
_entity_poly.pdbx_seq_one_letter_code
_entity_poly.pdbx_strand_id
1 'polypeptide(L)'
;GQPFDPHYKINGAVSNIICSITFGKRFDYHDNNFQELLHSLAETLLLMGSFWGQIYNAYPLVMRWLPGPFRKIFRHWEKLQYFVQEVIAKHKEDLDQSEAKDYIDCYLKEMEKFKGDPSSQFHEENLLCTTLDLFLTGTETTATAIRWALLYMAVYPHIQ
;
A
#
# COMPACT_ATOMS: atom_id res chain seq x y z
N GLY A 1 -5.72 4.07 -31.45
CA GLY A 1 -5.85 3.43 -30.14
C GLY A 1 -5.95 1.94 -30.34
N GLN A 2 -5.05 1.16 -29.73
CA GLN A 2 -5.16 -0.29 -29.67
C GLN A 2 -5.91 -0.68 -28.39
N PRO A 3 -6.66 -1.80 -28.36
CA PRO A 3 -7.26 -2.32 -27.14
C PRO A 3 -6.19 -2.57 -26.07
N PHE A 4 -6.46 -2.21 -24.82
CA PHE A 4 -5.57 -2.46 -23.69
C PHE A 4 -6.37 -2.59 -22.38
N ASP A 5 -5.78 -3.27 -21.40
CA ASP A 5 -6.31 -3.31 -20.03
C ASP A 5 -5.82 -2.08 -19.24
N PRO A 6 -6.72 -1.21 -18.74
CA PRO A 6 -6.34 -0.03 -17.98
C PRO A 6 -5.90 -0.31 -16.54
N HIS A 7 -6.09 -1.53 -16.01
CA HIS A 7 -5.87 -1.87 -14.59
C HIS A 7 -4.51 -1.41 -14.08
N TYR A 8 -3.42 -1.98 -14.59
CA TYR A 8 -2.07 -1.72 -14.07
C TYR A 8 -1.57 -0.31 -14.39
N LYS A 9 -2.05 0.30 -15.46
CA LYS A 9 -1.68 1.69 -15.84
C LYS A 9 -2.27 2.70 -14.86
N ILE A 10 -3.54 2.52 -14.50
CA ILE A 10 -4.22 3.41 -13.54
C ILE A 10 -3.68 3.16 -12.14
N ASN A 11 -3.53 1.90 -11.71
CA ASN A 11 -2.93 1.59 -10.41
C ASN A 11 -1.54 2.22 -10.30
N GLY A 12 -0.65 2.01 -11.27
CA GLY A 12 0.68 2.61 -11.24
C GLY A 12 0.67 4.15 -11.15
N ALA A 13 -0.29 4.82 -11.81
CA ALA A 13 -0.36 6.27 -11.80
C ALA A 13 -0.82 6.81 -10.44
N VAL A 14 -1.88 6.21 -9.89
CA VAL A 14 -2.42 6.54 -8.57
C VAL A 14 -1.41 6.22 -7.47
N SER A 15 -0.82 5.03 -7.51
CA SER A 15 0.21 4.61 -6.55
C SER A 15 1.41 5.54 -6.53
N ASN A 16 1.84 6.01 -7.70
CA ASN A 16 2.96 6.95 -7.76
C ASN A 16 2.67 8.30 -7.08
N ILE A 17 1.41 8.71 -6.98
CA ILE A 17 1.04 9.91 -6.21
C ILE A 17 1.27 9.64 -4.73
N ILE A 18 0.71 8.55 -4.20
CA ILE A 18 0.87 8.25 -2.77
C ILE A 18 2.32 7.92 -2.42
N CYS A 19 3.06 7.18 -3.27
CA CYS A 19 4.49 6.92 -3.09
C CYS A 19 5.33 8.19 -3.06
N SER A 20 4.97 9.20 -3.86
CA SER A 20 5.68 10.49 -3.82
C SER A 20 5.48 11.22 -2.49
N ILE A 21 4.31 11.06 -1.86
CA ILE A 21 3.96 11.68 -0.58
C ILE A 21 4.54 10.87 0.59
N THR A 22 4.53 9.55 0.48
CA THR A 22 4.94 8.66 1.57
C THR A 22 6.40 8.28 1.56
N PHE A 23 6.97 8.00 0.38
CA PHE A 23 8.33 7.48 0.19
C PHE A 23 9.29 8.50 -0.45
N GLY A 24 8.81 9.72 -0.72
CA GLY A 24 9.59 10.76 -1.38
C GLY A 24 9.97 10.45 -2.83
N LYS A 25 9.40 9.41 -3.44
CA LYS A 25 9.80 8.95 -4.78
C LYS A 25 8.66 8.37 -5.60
N ARG A 26 8.86 8.45 -6.91
CA ARG A 26 8.01 7.82 -7.93
C ARG A 26 8.78 6.67 -8.56
N PHE A 27 8.09 5.58 -8.84
CA PHE A 27 8.63 4.40 -9.51
C PHE A 27 8.35 4.43 -11.00
N ASP A 28 9.24 3.81 -11.76
CA ASP A 28 8.99 3.54 -13.18
C ASP A 28 7.79 2.59 -13.32
N TYR A 29 6.92 2.85 -14.30
CA TYR A 29 5.75 2.01 -14.55
C TYR A 29 6.11 0.59 -14.98
N HIS A 30 7.33 0.37 -15.48
CA HIS A 30 7.87 -0.93 -15.90
C HIS A 30 8.82 -1.54 -14.86
N ASP A 31 8.95 -0.94 -13.67
CA ASP A 31 9.69 -1.54 -12.57
C ASP A 31 8.96 -2.82 -12.11
N ASN A 32 9.61 -3.97 -12.29
CA ASN A 32 9.05 -5.28 -11.96
C ASN A 32 8.74 -5.44 -10.47
N ASN A 33 9.58 -4.88 -9.59
CA ASN A 33 9.37 -4.96 -8.14
C ASN A 33 8.15 -4.12 -7.75
N PHE A 34 8.01 -2.94 -8.33
CA PHE A 34 6.85 -2.10 -8.10
C PHE A 34 5.56 -2.73 -8.64
N GLN A 35 5.58 -3.32 -9.84
CA GLN A 35 4.42 -4.03 -10.37
C GLN A 35 4.04 -5.25 -9.52
N GLU A 36 5.01 -6.02 -9.02
CA GLU A 36 4.74 -7.13 -8.10
C GLU A 36 4.14 -6.65 -6.77
N LEU A 37 4.56 -5.49 -6.28
CA LEU A 37 4.01 -4.85 -5.09
C LEU A 37 2.54 -4.46 -5.29
N LEU A 38 2.23 -3.80 -6.41
CA LEU A 38 0.84 -3.43 -6.76
C LEU A 38 -0.04 -4.66 -6.94
N HIS A 39 0.49 -5.71 -7.58
CA HIS A 39 -0.23 -6.98 -7.70
C HIS A 39 -0.50 -7.62 -6.32
N SER A 40 0.49 -7.65 -5.44
CA SER A 40 0.34 -8.19 -4.08
C SER A 40 -0.67 -7.40 -3.26
N LEU A 41 -0.72 -6.08 -3.45
CA LEU A 41 -1.66 -5.19 -2.77
C LEU A 41 -3.10 -5.42 -3.26
N ALA A 42 -3.33 -5.48 -4.57
CA ALA A 42 -4.62 -5.81 -5.16
C ALA A 42 -5.12 -7.20 -4.73
N GLU A 43 -4.26 -8.23 -4.79
CA GLU A 43 -4.59 -9.60 -4.35
C GLU A 43 -4.93 -9.65 -2.86
N THR A 44 -4.20 -8.91 -2.01
CA THR A 44 -4.48 -8.83 -0.57
C THR A 44 -5.89 -8.30 -0.33
N LEU A 45 -6.26 -7.19 -0.97
CA LEU A 45 -7.60 -6.59 -0.83
C LEU A 45 -8.72 -7.49 -1.35
N LEU A 46 -8.53 -8.12 -2.51
CA LEU A 46 -9.50 -9.08 -3.07
C LEU A 46 -9.70 -10.28 -2.14
N LEU A 47 -8.60 -10.83 -1.61
CA LEU A 47 -8.67 -11.98 -0.69
C LEU A 47 -9.29 -11.60 0.65
N MET A 48 -9.02 -10.40 1.19
CA MET A 48 -9.69 -9.89 2.39
C MET A 48 -11.21 -9.76 2.19
N GLY A 49 -11.64 -9.28 1.02
CA GLY A 49 -13.07 -9.20 0.66
C GLY A 49 -13.72 -10.54 0.28
N SER A 50 -12.93 -11.59 0.06
CA SER A 50 -13.44 -12.89 -0.37
C SER A 50 -14.18 -13.65 0.74
N PHE A 51 -14.99 -14.64 0.36
CA PHE A 51 -15.67 -15.54 1.31
C PHE A 51 -14.69 -16.11 2.37
N TRP A 52 -13.53 -16.61 1.93
CA TRP A 52 -12.53 -17.17 2.84
C TRP A 52 -11.87 -16.12 3.74
N GLY A 53 -11.67 -14.90 3.24
CA GLY A 53 -11.18 -13.78 4.04
C GLY A 53 -12.15 -13.39 5.14
N GLN A 54 -13.44 -13.32 4.81
CA GLN A 54 -14.51 -13.00 5.77
C GLN A 54 -14.68 -14.10 6.84
N ILE A 55 -14.60 -15.37 6.45
CA ILE A 55 -14.64 -16.48 7.42
C ILE A 55 -13.40 -16.47 8.33
N TYR A 56 -12.21 -16.18 7.80
CA TYR A 56 -11.00 -16.02 8.61
C TYR A 56 -11.16 -14.87 9.63
N ASN A 57 -11.70 -13.73 9.20
CA ASN A 57 -11.96 -12.58 10.07
C ASN A 57 -12.97 -12.91 11.18
N ALA A 58 -14.02 -13.66 10.87
CA ALA A 58 -15.05 -14.05 11.83
C ALA A 58 -14.58 -15.12 12.84
N TYR A 59 -13.77 -16.09 12.39
CA TYR A 59 -13.37 -17.25 13.21
C TYR A 59 -11.85 -17.51 13.17
N PRO A 60 -11.00 -16.54 13.59
CA PRO A 60 -9.55 -16.61 13.38
C PRO A 60 -8.89 -17.78 14.11
N LEU A 61 -9.33 -18.10 15.33
CA LEU A 61 -8.75 -19.19 16.14
C LEU A 61 -8.94 -20.57 15.51
N VAL A 62 -10.09 -20.81 14.89
CA VAL A 62 -10.38 -22.08 14.18
C VAL A 62 -9.63 -22.10 12.86
N MET A 63 -9.70 -21.00 12.11
CA MET A 63 -9.12 -20.90 10.78
C MET A 63 -7.59 -20.97 10.79
N ARG A 64 -6.93 -20.57 11.89
CA ARG A 64 -5.46 -20.70 12.05
C ARG A 64 -4.95 -22.14 11.84
N TRP A 65 -5.76 -23.15 12.16
CA TRP A 65 -5.38 -24.56 12.04
C TRP A 65 -5.68 -25.16 10.65
N LEU A 66 -6.48 -24.47 9.84
CA LEU A 66 -6.92 -24.97 8.54
C LEU A 66 -5.95 -24.53 7.41
N PRO A 67 -5.82 -25.31 6.34
CA PRO A 67 -5.25 -24.82 5.08
C PRO A 67 -6.30 -23.97 4.34
N GLY A 68 -5.86 -22.99 3.57
CA GLY A 68 -6.79 -22.20 2.76
C GLY A 68 -6.15 -21.02 2.04
N PRO A 69 -6.91 -20.38 1.13
CA PRO A 69 -6.41 -19.27 0.32
C PRO A 69 -6.05 -18.04 1.17
N PHE A 70 -6.61 -17.89 2.38
CA PHE A 70 -6.24 -16.83 3.33
C PHE A 70 -4.75 -16.86 3.71
N ARG A 71 -4.05 -17.99 3.58
CA ARG A 71 -2.59 -18.05 3.77
C ARG A 71 -1.83 -17.20 2.77
N LYS A 72 -2.37 -16.99 1.56
CA LYS A 72 -1.78 -16.10 0.56
C LYS A 72 -1.77 -14.65 1.05
N ILE A 73 -2.80 -14.22 1.79
CA ILE A 73 -2.89 -12.86 2.37
C ILE A 73 -1.64 -12.58 3.19
N PHE A 74 -1.28 -13.49 4.11
CA PHE A 74 -0.09 -13.31 4.96
C PHE A 74 1.19 -13.23 4.15
N ARG A 75 1.34 -14.04 3.10
CA ARG A 75 2.54 -13.98 2.24
C ARG A 75 2.64 -12.69 1.45
N HIS A 76 1.52 -12.18 0.91
CA HIS A 76 1.50 -10.89 0.20
C HIS A 76 1.74 -9.74 1.17
N TRP A 77 1.17 -9.82 2.37
CA TRP A 77 1.39 -8.85 3.44
C TRP A 77 2.85 -8.80 3.89
N GLU A 78 3.49 -9.96 4.05
CA GLU A 78 4.91 -10.04 4.41
C GLU A 78 5.79 -9.36 3.35
N LYS A 79 5.51 -9.58 2.07
CA LYS A 79 6.20 -8.89 0.96
C LYS A 79 6.03 -7.37 1.02
N LEU A 80 4.81 -6.90 1.28
CA LEU A 80 4.51 -5.46 1.43
C LEU A 80 5.30 -4.88 2.62
N GLN A 81 5.33 -5.59 3.75
CA GLN A 81 6.09 -5.19 4.93
C GLN A 81 7.59 -5.09 4.64
N TYR A 82 8.20 -6.11 4.03
CA TYR A 82 9.63 -6.07 3.68
C TYR A 82 9.97 -4.89 2.79
N PHE A 83 9.15 -4.63 1.76
CA PHE A 83 9.37 -3.50 0.87
C PHE A 83 9.35 -2.16 1.62
N VAL A 84 8.34 -1.93 2.46
CA VAL A 84 8.24 -0.67 3.21
C VAL A 84 9.36 -0.56 4.25
N GLN A 85 9.75 -1.66 4.90
CA GLN A 85 10.90 -1.68 5.81
C GLN A 85 12.20 -1.29 5.11
N GLU A 86 12.47 -1.79 3.89
CA GLU A 86 13.64 -1.38 3.11
C GLU A 86 13.60 0.11 2.75
N VAL A 87 12.41 0.64 2.42
CA VAL A 87 12.24 2.07 2.16
C VAL A 87 12.54 2.89 3.42
N ILE A 88 11.98 2.50 4.57
CA ILE A 88 12.22 3.18 5.87
C ILE A 88 13.70 3.11 6.24
N ALA A 89 14.37 1.98 6.05
CA ALA A 89 15.79 1.82 6.34
C ALA A 89 16.64 2.82 5.56
N LYS A 90 16.36 3.02 4.27
CA LYS A 90 17.03 4.03 3.43
C LYS A 90 16.80 5.46 3.94
N HIS A 91 15.57 5.78 4.36
CA HIS A 91 15.30 7.11 4.93
C HIS A 91 16.05 7.34 6.24
N LYS A 92 16.24 6.30 7.07
CA LYS A 92 17.06 6.42 8.29
C LYS A 92 18.53 6.67 8.00
N GLU A 93 19.07 6.09 6.94
CA GLU A 93 20.47 6.29 6.52
C GLU A 93 20.70 7.71 5.98
N ASP A 94 19.75 8.24 5.20
CA ASP A 94 19.85 9.51 4.50
C ASP A 94 19.09 10.67 5.19
N LEU A 95 18.66 10.49 6.45
CA LEU A 95 17.75 11.43 7.13
C LEU A 95 18.41 12.81 7.31
N ASP A 96 17.90 13.80 6.57
CA ASP A 96 18.27 15.20 6.77
C ASP A 96 17.45 15.79 7.93
N GLN A 97 18.10 16.16 9.03
CA GLN A 97 17.42 16.75 10.19
C GLN A 97 16.81 18.13 9.89
N SER A 98 17.33 18.87 8.90
CA SER A 98 16.91 20.24 8.59
C SER A 98 15.64 20.33 7.75
N GLU A 99 15.41 19.38 6.83
CA GLU A 99 14.26 19.37 5.91
C GLU A 99 13.64 17.97 5.84
N ALA A 100 12.31 17.86 5.91
CA ALA A 100 11.61 16.58 5.74
C ALA A 100 10.98 16.56 4.34
N LYS A 101 11.27 15.52 3.56
CA LYS A 101 10.88 15.46 2.14
C LYS A 101 9.54 14.77 1.92
N ASP A 102 9.16 13.90 2.85
CA ASP A 102 7.99 13.04 2.76
C ASP A 102 7.48 12.64 4.15
N TYR A 103 6.45 11.80 4.16
CA TYR A 103 5.84 11.27 5.38
C TYR A 103 6.84 10.51 6.28
N ILE A 104 7.70 9.66 5.71
CA ILE A 104 8.62 8.84 6.48
C ILE A 104 9.63 9.74 7.20
N ASP A 105 10.22 10.71 6.50
CA ASP A 105 11.12 11.69 7.10
C ASP A 105 10.44 12.46 8.25
N CYS A 106 9.20 12.94 8.00
CA CYS A 106 8.41 13.64 9.02
C CYS A 106 8.23 12.78 10.27
N TYR A 107 7.87 11.50 10.10
CA TYR A 107 7.63 10.58 11.21
C TYR A 107 8.92 10.25 11.96
N LEU A 108 10.03 9.99 11.25
CA LEU A 108 11.33 9.70 11.87
C LEU A 108 11.81 10.88 12.72
N LYS A 109 11.59 12.13 12.27
CA LYS A 109 11.88 13.31 13.10
C LYS A 109 11.01 13.41 14.33
N GLU A 110 9.72 13.08 14.20
CA GLU A 110 8.81 13.07 15.34
C GLU A 110 9.22 12.00 16.37
N MET A 111 9.65 10.81 15.91
CA MET A 111 10.23 9.78 16.77
C MET A 111 11.45 10.28 17.57
N GLU A 112 12.36 11.03 16.94
CA GLU A 112 13.53 11.58 17.64
C GLU A 112 13.14 12.66 18.66
N LYS A 113 12.10 13.47 18.42
CA LYS A 113 11.60 14.47 19.40
C LYS A 113 11.05 13.82 20.67
N PHE A 114 10.38 12.67 20.55
CA PHE A 114 9.78 11.95 21.68
C PHE A 114 10.65 10.80 22.20
N LYS A 115 11.95 10.81 21.86
CA LYS A 115 12.87 9.75 22.26
C LYS A 115 13.00 9.70 23.79
N GLY A 116 12.70 8.53 24.35
CA GLY A 116 12.72 8.29 25.80
C GLY A 116 11.39 8.55 26.50
N ASP A 117 10.35 8.98 25.79
CA ASP A 117 8.98 9.04 26.33
C ASP A 117 8.30 7.67 26.15
N PRO A 118 8.05 6.90 27.24
CA PRO A 118 7.40 5.60 27.15
C PRO A 118 5.92 5.67 26.75
N SER A 119 5.31 6.85 26.75
CA SER A 119 3.92 7.07 26.31
C SER A 119 3.79 7.41 24.83
N SER A 120 4.91 7.67 24.15
CA SER A 120 4.94 8.04 22.74
C SER A 120 4.38 6.91 21.86
N GLN A 121 3.51 7.31 20.92
CA GLN A 121 2.98 6.41 19.88
C GLN A 121 3.84 6.45 18.60
N PHE A 122 4.92 7.24 18.60
CA PHE A 122 5.88 7.32 17.50
C PHE A 122 6.98 6.28 17.72
N HIS A 123 6.77 5.10 17.14
CA HIS A 123 7.73 4.00 17.15
C HIS A 123 7.75 3.27 15.80
N GLU A 124 8.78 2.45 15.56
CA GLU A 124 9.05 1.87 14.25
C GLU A 124 7.91 0.98 13.72
N GLU A 125 7.30 0.18 14.59
CA GLU A 125 6.16 -0.66 14.20
C GLU A 125 4.97 0.19 13.73
N ASN A 126 4.69 1.30 14.42
CA ASN A 126 3.59 2.17 14.04
C ASN A 126 3.92 2.93 12.74
N LEU A 127 5.17 3.38 12.54
CA LEU A 127 5.64 3.93 11.26
C LEU A 127 5.41 2.94 10.10
N LEU A 128 5.80 1.67 10.27
CA LEU A 128 5.59 0.64 9.26
C LEU A 128 4.10 0.45 8.95
N CYS A 129 3.27 0.31 9.99
CA CYS A 129 1.83 0.09 9.86
C CYS A 129 1.13 1.27 9.18
N THR A 130 1.38 2.51 9.61
CA THR A 130 0.75 3.70 9.03
C THR A 130 1.22 3.96 7.61
N THR A 131 2.49 3.69 7.30
CA THR A 131 3.01 3.81 5.94
C THR A 131 2.35 2.80 4.99
N LEU A 132 2.17 1.55 5.43
CA LEU A 132 1.45 0.53 4.68
C LEU A 132 -0.03 0.90 4.48
N ASP A 133 -0.67 1.41 5.53
CA ASP A 133 -2.08 1.84 5.46
C ASP A 133 -2.27 2.97 4.44
N LEU A 134 -1.43 4.01 4.49
CA LEU A 134 -1.44 5.11 3.52
C LEU A 134 -1.24 4.58 2.09
N PHE A 135 -0.24 3.72 1.89
CA PHE A 135 0.08 3.17 0.57
C PHE A 135 -1.07 2.32 0.00
N LEU A 136 -1.67 1.46 0.82
CA LEU A 136 -2.78 0.58 0.45
C LEU A 136 -4.05 1.37 0.16
N THR A 137 -4.47 2.20 1.11
CA THR A 137 -5.72 2.97 1.01
C THR A 137 -5.65 3.99 -0.12
N GLY A 138 -4.50 4.66 -0.31
CA GLY A 138 -4.29 5.65 -1.37
C GLY A 138 -4.16 5.06 -2.78
N THR A 139 -3.86 3.77 -2.92
CA THR A 139 -3.68 3.11 -4.21
C THR A 139 -4.99 2.53 -4.74
N GLU A 140 -5.53 1.49 -4.10
CA GLU A 140 -6.53 0.65 -4.77
C GLU A 140 -7.92 1.27 -4.79
N THR A 141 -8.29 2.02 -3.74
CA THR A 141 -9.63 2.60 -3.66
C THR A 141 -9.84 3.62 -4.78
N THR A 142 -8.90 4.55 -4.94
CA THR A 142 -8.91 5.56 -6.00
C THR A 142 -8.77 4.94 -7.37
N ALA A 143 -7.84 4.00 -7.57
CA ALA A 143 -7.67 3.36 -8.87
C ALA A 143 -8.88 2.52 -9.29
N THR A 144 -9.54 1.85 -8.32
CA THR A 144 -10.81 1.15 -8.55
C THR A 144 -11.93 2.11 -8.91
N ALA A 145 -12.08 3.23 -8.20
CA ALA A 145 -13.07 4.25 -8.51
C ALA A 145 -12.90 4.82 -9.91
N ILE A 146 -11.66 5.13 -10.33
CA ILE A 146 -11.37 5.62 -11.69
C ILE A 146 -11.71 4.56 -12.74
N ARG A 147 -11.36 3.29 -12.50
CA ARG A 147 -11.71 2.18 -13.43
C ARG A 147 -13.21 2.03 -13.61
N TRP A 148 -13.97 2.11 -12.52
CA TRP A 148 -15.43 2.14 -12.59
C TRP A 148 -15.93 3.36 -13.36
N ALA A 149 -15.43 4.56 -13.07
CA ALA A 149 -15.82 5.78 -13.77
C ALA A 149 -15.59 5.67 -15.29
N LEU A 150 -14.43 5.12 -15.73
CA LEU A 150 -14.14 4.87 -17.14
C LEU A 150 -15.12 3.86 -17.76
N LEU A 151 -15.42 2.77 -17.06
CA LEU A 151 -16.41 1.79 -17.52
C LEU A 151 -17.79 2.43 -17.68
N TYR A 152 -18.22 3.23 -16.71
CA TYR A 152 -19.49 3.95 -16.78
C TYR A 152 -19.51 4.95 -17.95
N MET A 153 -18.45 5.71 -18.18
CA MET A 153 -18.39 6.62 -19.35
C MET A 153 -18.45 5.88 -20.68
N ALA A 154 -17.84 4.69 -20.79
CA ALA A 154 -17.91 3.86 -21.98
C ALA A 154 -19.33 3.28 -22.23
N VAL A 155 -20.07 2.95 -21.17
CA VAL A 155 -21.45 2.43 -21.25
C VAL A 155 -22.46 3.56 -21.52
N TYR A 156 -22.19 4.76 -21.01
CA TYR A 156 -23.06 5.93 -21.11
C TYR A 156 -22.37 7.08 -21.86
N PRO A 157 -22.13 6.96 -23.19
CA PRO A 157 -21.31 7.89 -23.96
C PRO A 157 -21.86 9.32 -24.05
N HIS A 158 -23.12 9.55 -23.68
CA HIS A 158 -23.72 10.88 -23.62
C HIS A 158 -23.29 11.70 -22.39
N ILE A 159 -22.61 11.06 -21.43
CA ILE A 159 -22.07 11.68 -20.22
C ILE A 159 -20.62 12.17 -20.42
N GLN A 160 -19.90 11.59 -21.39
CA GLN A 160 -18.48 11.85 -21.67
C GLN A 160 -18.24 13.22 -22.31
#